data_AF-A0A2J8IFD8-F1
#
_entry.id   AF-A0A2J8IFD8-F1
#
_cell.length_a   1.000
_cell.length_b   1.000
_cell.length_c   1.000
_cell.angle_alpha   90.00
_cell.angle_beta   90.00
_cell.angle_gamma   90.00
#
_symmetry.space_group_name_H-M   'P 1'
#
loop_
_entity.id
_entity.type
_entity.pdbx_description
1 polymer ?
#
loop_
_entity_poly.entity_id
_entity_poly.type
_entity_poly.pdbx_seq_one_letter_code
_entity_poly.pdbx_strand_id
1 'polypeptide(L)'
;MAPLVQLGDGFNVSPLGFGGMALTPVYGEVDPSDALRTLHHAVDSGVSFIDTADIYGGGSNEELIAQLLKERRDEIQLATKFGLVGTPADGYTDIRGDAAYIRQAVDRSLRRLGTDHIDLYYMHRRDLRVPIAETVEAMAELVQQGKVRHLGLSEVTAQELEEASAVHPIAAVQSEWSIWSRDVERNVVPAAAALGVGFVPYSPLGRGFLTGTVDASSLGEKDFRRRIPRFAPDAASANQVVVDTVKSVADELNATPAQVALAWLLAQGTRLGMPVVPIPGTRRTHRIDENLGALALHLTAAQLDALGEASDAVVGSRSADPNWVSEGRE
;
A
#
# COMPACT_ATOMS: atom_id res chain seq x y z
N MET A 1 9.15 18.34 -11.34
CA MET A 1 8.40 17.56 -10.34
C MET A 1 6.99 17.34 -10.88
N ALA A 2 6.46 16.13 -10.74
CA ALA A 2 5.06 15.86 -11.08
C ALA A 2 4.14 16.64 -10.12
N PRO A 3 2.92 17.03 -10.55
CA PRO A 3 1.97 17.69 -9.68
C PRO A 3 1.59 16.78 -8.50
N LEU A 4 1.34 17.38 -7.34
CA LEU A 4 0.82 16.66 -6.18
C LEU A 4 -0.59 16.14 -6.47
N VAL A 5 -0.92 15.01 -5.86
CA VAL A 5 -2.25 14.41 -5.84
C VAL A 5 -2.88 14.71 -4.49
N GLN A 6 -4.09 15.27 -4.51
CA GLN A 6 -4.87 15.50 -3.30
C GLN A 6 -5.70 14.24 -3.01
N LEU A 7 -5.38 13.54 -1.94
CA LEU A 7 -6.23 12.53 -1.33
C LEU A 7 -7.30 13.23 -0.47
N GLY A 8 -8.47 12.60 -0.34
CA GLY A 8 -9.60 12.98 0.53
C GLY A 8 -9.64 14.42 1.05
N ASP A 9 -9.66 14.55 2.37
CA ASP A 9 -9.78 15.77 3.18
C ASP A 9 -8.65 16.83 3.02
N GLY A 10 -8.01 16.90 1.86
CA GLY A 10 -7.01 17.90 1.51
C GLY A 10 -5.56 17.43 1.63
N PHE A 11 -5.33 16.14 1.88
CA PHE A 11 -4.00 15.58 2.05
C PHE A 11 -3.24 15.47 0.71
N ASN A 12 -2.27 16.36 0.48
CA ASN A 12 -1.49 16.40 -0.77
C ASN A 12 -0.25 15.52 -0.69
N VAL A 13 -0.05 14.65 -1.67
CA VAL A 13 1.05 13.67 -1.75
C VAL A 13 1.67 13.61 -3.14
N SER A 14 2.86 13.02 -3.26
CA SER A 14 3.42 12.64 -4.57
C SER A 14 2.52 11.60 -5.28
N PRO A 15 2.44 11.61 -6.63
CA PRO A 15 1.53 10.73 -7.38
C PRO A 15 1.89 9.24 -7.30
N LEU A 16 3.16 8.94 -6.99
CA LEU A 16 3.59 7.64 -6.49
C LEU A 16 4.18 7.83 -5.10
N GLY A 17 3.83 6.94 -4.17
CA GLY A 17 4.45 6.89 -2.85
C GLY A 17 5.52 5.80 -2.75
N PHE A 18 6.11 5.66 -1.57
CA PHE A 18 7.11 4.66 -1.25
C PHE A 18 6.57 3.68 -0.20
N GLY A 19 6.47 2.39 -0.55
CA GLY A 19 6.07 1.34 0.38
C GLY A 19 7.24 0.82 1.23
N GLY A 20 7.26 1.13 2.52
CA GLY A 20 8.36 0.89 3.45
C GLY A 20 8.59 -0.57 3.85
N MET A 21 7.63 -1.48 3.63
CA MET A 21 7.73 -2.89 4.06
C MET A 21 9.02 -3.57 3.56
N ALA A 22 9.43 -3.26 2.33
CA ALA A 22 10.64 -3.81 1.75
C ALA A 22 11.90 -3.41 2.52
N LEU A 23 11.94 -2.30 3.26
CA LEU A 23 13.12 -1.89 4.04
C LEU A 23 13.38 -2.79 5.27
N THR A 24 12.54 -3.80 5.51
CA THR A 24 12.77 -4.85 6.51
C THR A 24 12.98 -6.21 5.86
N PRO A 25 13.54 -7.21 6.57
CA PRO A 25 13.91 -8.52 5.99
C PRO A 25 12.77 -9.45 5.51
N VAL A 26 11.66 -8.89 4.99
CA VAL A 26 10.49 -9.63 4.50
C VAL A 26 10.76 -10.35 3.17
N TYR A 27 11.59 -9.76 2.29
CA TYR A 27 11.96 -10.32 0.99
C TYR A 27 13.46 -10.69 0.92
N GLY A 28 14.03 -11.13 2.06
CA GLY A 28 15.47 -11.40 2.22
C GLY A 28 16.21 -10.27 2.95
N GLU A 29 17.52 -10.41 3.11
CA GLU A 29 18.37 -9.51 3.92
C GLU A 29 18.35 -8.05 3.45
N VAL A 30 18.49 -7.14 4.42
CA VAL A 30 18.52 -5.68 4.20
C VAL A 30 19.77 -5.12 4.85
N ASP A 31 20.57 -4.39 4.08
CA ASP A 31 21.57 -3.49 4.63
C ASP A 31 20.89 -2.13 4.96
N PRO A 32 20.87 -1.69 6.23
CA PRO A 32 20.26 -0.42 6.62
C PRO A 32 20.82 0.80 5.88
N SER A 33 22.10 0.78 5.50
CA SER A 33 22.73 1.90 4.78
C SER A 33 22.20 2.03 3.36
N ASP A 34 22.01 0.91 2.66
CA ASP A 34 21.39 0.89 1.32
C ASP A 34 19.90 1.25 1.37
N ALA A 35 19.21 0.82 2.44
CA ALA A 35 17.82 1.15 2.68
C ALA A 35 17.63 2.67 2.90
N LEU A 36 18.49 3.27 3.73
CA LEU A 36 18.49 4.72 3.96
C LEU A 36 18.86 5.49 2.68
N ARG A 37 19.89 5.06 1.94
CA ARG A 37 20.26 5.65 0.64
C ARG A 37 19.10 5.60 -0.36
N THR A 38 18.36 4.50 -0.38
CA THR A 38 17.17 4.35 -1.23
C THR A 38 16.07 5.34 -0.84
N LEU A 39 15.85 5.54 0.46
CA LEU A 39 14.90 6.53 0.97
C LEU A 39 15.29 7.97 0.58
N HIS A 40 16.55 8.37 0.77
CA HIS A 40 17.02 9.69 0.33
C HIS A 40 16.82 9.89 -1.17
N HIS A 41 17.20 8.89 -1.98
CA HIS A 41 17.01 8.93 -3.42
C HIS A 41 15.54 9.08 -3.82
N ALA A 42 14.60 8.46 -3.08
CA ALA A 42 13.17 8.61 -3.34
C ALA A 42 12.73 10.07 -3.19
N VAL A 43 13.13 10.71 -2.09
CA VAL A 43 12.81 12.12 -1.82
C VAL A 43 13.51 13.05 -2.81
N ASP A 44 14.78 12.79 -3.13
CA ASP A 44 15.51 13.56 -4.17
C ASP A 44 14.85 13.46 -5.55
N SER A 45 14.18 12.34 -5.82
CA SER A 45 13.44 12.10 -7.07
C SER A 45 12.00 12.65 -7.03
N GLY A 46 11.59 13.32 -5.95
CA GLY A 46 10.29 13.96 -5.80
C GLY A 46 9.19 13.08 -5.20
N VAL A 47 9.54 11.93 -4.60
CA VAL A 47 8.59 11.12 -3.82
C VAL A 47 8.53 11.68 -2.40
N SER A 48 7.37 12.21 -2.02
CA SER A 48 7.14 12.77 -0.68
C SER A 48 6.29 11.87 0.20
N PHE A 49 5.46 10.99 -0.38
CA PHE A 49 4.58 10.10 0.37
C PHE A 49 5.29 8.82 0.79
N ILE A 50 5.67 8.74 2.07
CA ILE A 50 6.40 7.60 2.64
C ILE A 50 5.46 6.81 3.55
N ASP A 51 5.15 5.56 3.16
CA ASP A 51 4.25 4.67 3.90
C ASP A 51 5.05 3.61 4.67
N THR A 52 4.84 3.51 5.98
CA THR A 52 5.40 2.49 6.86
C THR A 52 4.33 1.89 7.77
N ALA A 53 4.70 1.05 8.73
CA ALA A 53 3.82 0.54 9.78
C ALA A 53 4.63 0.18 11.03
N ASP A 54 4.02 0.32 12.21
CA ASP A 54 4.63 -0.01 13.49
C ASP A 54 5.13 -1.46 13.60
N ILE A 55 4.50 -2.36 12.86
CA ILE A 55 4.77 -3.79 12.87
C ILE A 55 5.95 -4.19 11.96
N TYR A 56 6.33 -3.34 11.00
CA TYR A 56 7.38 -3.68 10.04
C TYR A 56 8.73 -3.79 10.75
N GLY A 57 9.30 -5.00 10.73
CA GLY A 57 10.51 -5.32 11.47
C GLY A 57 10.38 -5.12 12.98
N GLY A 58 9.17 -5.21 13.54
CA GLY A 58 8.90 -4.95 14.96
C GLY A 58 9.15 -3.50 15.40
N GLY A 59 9.06 -2.54 14.46
CA GLY A 59 9.31 -1.12 14.70
C GLY A 59 10.62 -0.61 14.13
N SER A 60 11.55 -1.50 13.75
CA SER A 60 12.84 -1.11 13.16
C SER A 60 12.70 -0.37 11.82
N ASN A 61 11.58 -0.55 11.10
CA ASN A 61 11.28 0.24 9.90
C ASN A 61 11.05 1.72 10.22
N GLU A 62 10.28 2.01 11.28
CA GLU A 62 10.03 3.38 11.74
C GLU A 62 11.33 4.02 12.26
N GLU A 63 12.17 3.26 12.95
CA GLU A 63 13.48 3.73 13.43
C GLU A 63 14.46 4.03 12.29
N LEU A 64 14.41 3.27 11.19
CA LEU A 64 15.17 3.56 9.98
C LEU A 64 14.66 4.86 9.32
N ILE A 65 13.34 5.00 9.16
CA ILE A 65 12.72 6.20 8.56
C ILE A 65 13.00 7.44 9.43
N ALA A 66 13.07 7.30 10.75
CA ALA A 66 13.45 8.38 11.66
C ALA A 66 14.79 9.03 11.30
N GLN A 67 15.73 8.27 10.74
CA GLN A 67 17.02 8.81 10.29
C GLN A 67 16.84 9.80 9.14
N LEU A 68 15.97 9.47 8.16
CA LEU A 68 15.59 10.41 7.09
C LEU A 68 14.84 11.63 7.65
N LEU A 69 13.89 11.42 8.58
CA LEU A 69 13.05 12.50 9.12
C LEU A 69 13.86 13.55 9.89
N LYS A 70 14.94 13.16 10.57
CA LYS A 70 15.83 14.10 11.26
C LYS A 70 16.38 15.20 10.34
N GLU A 71 16.53 14.88 9.06
CA GLU A 71 17.13 15.77 8.07
C GLU A 71 16.08 16.43 7.18
N ARG A 72 14.95 15.75 6.93
CA ARG A 72 14.02 16.08 5.83
C ARG A 72 12.54 16.02 6.19
N ARG A 73 12.17 16.18 7.47
CA ARG A 73 10.78 16.03 7.94
C ARG A 73 9.76 16.84 7.14
N ASP A 74 10.11 18.08 6.76
CA ASP A 74 9.20 19.01 6.07
C ASP A 74 8.97 18.66 4.58
N GLU A 75 9.80 17.79 4.01
CA GLU A 75 9.67 17.32 2.62
C GLU A 75 8.76 16.09 2.50
N ILE A 76 8.36 15.50 3.65
CA ILE A 76 7.76 14.18 3.72
C ILE A 76 6.32 14.26 4.21
N GLN A 77 5.45 13.55 3.50
CA GLN A 77 4.12 13.19 3.96
C GLN A 77 4.18 11.76 4.50
N LEU A 78 4.25 11.65 5.82
CA LEU A 78 4.50 10.41 6.52
C LEU A 78 3.20 9.66 6.84
N ALA A 79 3.09 8.44 6.34
CA ALA A 79 2.07 7.49 6.75
C ALA A 79 2.63 6.37 7.63
N THR A 80 1.96 6.07 8.73
CA THR A 80 2.20 4.83 9.50
C THR A 80 0.88 4.21 9.95
N LYS A 81 0.93 3.02 10.55
CA LYS A 81 -0.25 2.20 10.88
C LYS A 81 -0.12 1.57 12.25
N PHE A 82 -1.26 1.20 12.81
CA PHE A 82 -1.35 0.42 14.05
C PHE A 82 -2.36 -0.73 13.94
N GLY A 83 -2.35 -1.58 14.96
CA GLY A 83 -3.45 -2.49 15.26
C GLY A 83 -3.03 -3.95 15.16
N LEU A 84 -1.97 -4.28 14.45
CA LEU A 84 -1.42 -5.63 14.44
C LEU A 84 -0.57 -5.89 15.69
N VAL A 85 -0.81 -7.01 16.36
CA VAL A 85 0.03 -7.49 17.47
C VAL A 85 0.80 -8.73 17.00
N GLY A 86 2.10 -8.79 17.30
CA GLY A 86 3.02 -9.83 16.83
C GLY A 86 4.07 -9.25 15.88
N THR A 87 4.55 -10.02 14.90
CA THR A 87 5.40 -9.51 13.82
C THR A 87 5.17 -10.33 12.54
N PRO A 88 5.52 -9.84 11.34
CA PRO A 88 5.48 -10.67 10.13
C PRO A 88 6.39 -11.90 10.20
N ALA A 89 7.47 -11.85 11.00
CA ALA A 89 8.44 -12.94 11.14
C ALA A 89 7.93 -14.04 12.08
N ASP A 90 7.30 -13.65 13.19
CA ASP A 90 6.81 -14.56 14.23
C ASP A 90 5.32 -14.95 14.06
N GLY A 91 4.60 -14.20 13.21
CA GLY A 91 3.16 -14.30 13.03
C GLY A 91 2.40 -13.21 13.79
N TYR A 92 1.22 -12.87 13.27
CA TYR A 92 0.28 -12.00 13.96
C TYR A 92 -0.52 -12.82 14.97
N THR A 93 -0.65 -12.31 16.19
CA THR A 93 -1.31 -13.00 17.31
C THR A 93 -2.63 -12.37 17.71
N ASP A 94 -2.85 -11.10 17.39
CA ASP A 94 -4.09 -10.37 17.66
C ASP A 94 -4.20 -9.13 16.76
N ILE A 95 -5.41 -8.57 16.66
CA ILE A 95 -5.70 -7.29 16.01
C ILE A 95 -6.38 -6.39 17.04
N ARG A 96 -5.89 -5.20 17.33
CA ARG A 96 -6.37 -4.33 18.41
C ARG A 96 -6.86 -2.98 17.87
N GLY A 97 -8.17 -2.79 17.93
CA GLY A 97 -8.86 -1.56 17.51
C GLY A 97 -9.40 -0.71 18.66
N ASP A 98 -9.09 -1.05 19.91
CA ASP A 98 -9.60 -0.32 21.08
C ASP A 98 -8.82 0.97 21.36
N ALA A 99 -9.51 1.96 21.93
CA ALA A 99 -8.97 3.29 22.21
C ALA A 99 -7.70 3.28 23.08
N ALA A 100 -7.60 2.36 24.04
CA ALA A 100 -6.42 2.27 24.90
C ALA A 100 -5.19 1.83 24.11
N TYR A 101 -5.33 0.83 23.23
CA TYR A 101 -4.25 0.40 22.35
C TYR A 101 -3.85 1.47 21.34
N ILE A 102 -4.83 2.16 20.73
CA ILE A 102 -4.60 3.24 19.76
C ILE A 102 -3.69 4.33 20.35
N ARG A 103 -4.03 4.83 21.55
CA ARG A 103 -3.24 5.86 22.23
C ARG A 103 -1.82 5.38 22.54
N GLN A 104 -1.65 4.12 22.94
CA GLN A 104 -0.31 3.56 23.16
C GLN A 104 0.50 3.39 21.86
N ALA A 105 -0.17 2.97 20.77
CA ALA A 105 0.48 2.70 19.49
C ALA A 105 0.99 3.98 18.84
N VAL A 106 0.21 5.06 18.86
CA VAL A 106 0.64 6.35 18.29
C VAL A 106 1.84 6.90 19.07
N ASP A 107 1.82 6.82 20.40
CA ASP A 107 2.93 7.29 21.23
C ASP A 107 4.21 6.49 20.99
N ARG A 108 4.10 5.17 20.76
CA ARG A 108 5.25 4.34 20.38
C ARG A 108 5.79 4.72 19.00
N SER A 109 4.90 4.95 18.04
CA SER A 109 5.26 5.30 16.66
C SER A 109 5.96 6.66 16.61
N LEU A 110 5.39 7.70 17.23
CA LEU A 110 6.00 9.03 17.34
C LEU A 110 7.40 8.98 17.97
N ARG A 111 7.58 8.19 19.04
CA ARG A 111 8.89 7.99 19.67
C ARG A 111 9.90 7.34 18.73
N ARG A 112 9.52 6.26 18.02
CA ARG A 112 10.43 5.57 17.08
C ARG A 112 10.77 6.44 15.87
N LEU A 113 9.77 7.11 15.31
CA LEU A 113 9.90 8.03 14.17
C LEU A 113 10.65 9.31 14.53
N GLY A 114 10.75 9.66 15.82
CA GLY A 114 11.45 10.86 16.28
C GLY A 114 10.76 12.16 15.82
N THR A 115 9.43 12.15 15.71
CA THR A 115 8.62 13.30 15.30
C THR A 115 7.45 13.50 16.27
N ASP A 116 6.88 14.70 16.30
CA ASP A 116 5.74 15.06 17.15
C ASP A 116 4.39 14.85 16.47
N HIS A 117 4.37 14.62 15.16
CA HIS A 117 3.15 14.37 14.39
C HIS A 117 3.34 13.40 13.22
N ILE A 118 2.28 12.64 12.95
CA ILE A 118 2.11 11.77 11.78
C ILE A 118 1.15 12.45 10.80
N ASP A 119 1.47 12.46 9.49
CA ASP A 119 0.59 13.08 8.51
C ASP A 119 -0.65 12.22 8.24
N LEU A 120 -0.47 10.91 8.06
CA LEU A 120 -1.58 9.97 7.85
C LEU A 120 -1.44 8.74 8.75
N TYR A 121 -2.45 8.46 9.58
CA TYR A 121 -2.43 7.32 10.50
C TYR A 121 -3.51 6.30 10.14
N TYR A 122 -3.07 5.08 9.83
CA TYR A 122 -3.96 4.00 9.41
C TYR A 122 -4.34 3.06 10.55
N MET A 123 -5.61 2.66 10.61
CA MET A 123 -5.97 1.35 11.15
C MET A 123 -5.48 0.28 10.16
N HIS A 124 -4.47 -0.51 10.54
CA HIS A 124 -3.81 -1.47 9.64
C HIS A 124 -4.70 -2.67 9.29
N ARG A 125 -5.49 -3.13 10.26
CA ARG A 125 -6.49 -4.19 10.09
C ARG A 125 -7.67 -3.94 11.01
N ARG A 126 -8.84 -4.40 10.58
CA ARG A 126 -10.09 -4.30 11.33
C ARG A 126 -10.11 -5.28 12.51
N ASP A 127 -10.33 -4.76 13.72
CA ASP A 127 -10.66 -5.55 14.91
C ASP A 127 -12.18 -5.75 15.04
N LEU A 128 -12.70 -6.87 14.54
CA LEU A 128 -14.15 -7.14 14.50
C LEU A 128 -14.85 -7.16 15.87
N ARG A 129 -14.09 -7.16 16.97
CA ARG A 129 -14.65 -7.14 18.34
C ARG A 129 -15.04 -5.74 18.80
N VAL A 130 -14.51 -4.69 18.15
CA VAL A 130 -14.76 -3.28 18.48
C VAL A 130 -15.56 -2.67 17.34
N PRO A 131 -16.68 -1.95 17.54
CA PRO A 131 -17.35 -1.23 16.47
C PRO A 131 -16.41 -0.26 15.75
N ILE A 132 -16.47 -0.17 14.42
CA ILE A 132 -15.53 0.68 13.68
C ILE A 132 -15.67 2.15 14.07
N ALA A 133 -16.88 2.60 14.39
CA ALA A 133 -17.13 3.95 14.89
C ALA A 133 -16.30 4.27 16.15
N GLU A 134 -16.25 3.36 17.13
CA GLU A 134 -15.46 3.55 18.35
C GLU A 134 -13.95 3.63 18.06
N THR A 135 -13.47 2.80 17.13
CA THR A 135 -12.07 2.87 16.66
C THR A 135 -11.76 4.22 16.01
N VAL A 136 -12.65 4.71 15.14
CA VAL A 136 -12.46 5.97 14.40
C VAL A 136 -12.62 7.19 15.31
N GLU A 137 -13.53 7.16 16.29
CA GLU A 137 -13.63 8.19 17.33
C GLU A 137 -12.31 8.32 18.10
N ALA A 138 -11.72 7.20 18.52
CA ALA A 138 -10.44 7.20 19.21
C ALA A 138 -9.29 7.71 18.31
N MET A 139 -9.33 7.44 17.00
CA MET A 139 -8.38 8.02 16.05
C MET A 139 -8.60 9.54 15.88
N ALA A 140 -9.84 10.00 15.84
CA ALA A 140 -10.19 11.41 15.73
C ALA A 140 -9.74 12.22 16.97
N GLU A 141 -9.74 11.62 18.16
CA GLU A 141 -9.12 12.23 19.35
C GLU A 141 -7.63 12.53 19.13
N LEU A 142 -6.90 11.69 18.38
CA LEU A 142 -5.48 11.93 18.07
C LEU A 142 -5.29 13.10 17.11
N VAL A 143 -6.26 13.32 16.21
CA VAL A 143 -6.30 14.50 15.33
C VAL A 143 -6.52 15.77 16.17
N GLN A 144 -7.48 15.74 17.10
CA GLN A 144 -7.72 16.86 18.03
C GLN A 144 -6.50 17.17 18.90
N GLN A 145 -5.72 16.16 19.27
CA GLN A 145 -4.47 16.31 20.02
C GLN A 145 -3.30 16.82 19.17
N GLY A 146 -3.45 16.91 17.84
CA GLY A 146 -2.40 17.31 16.91
C GLY A 146 -1.32 16.25 16.67
N LYS A 147 -1.50 15.03 17.18
CA LYS A 147 -0.56 13.91 17.00
C LYS A 147 -0.63 13.31 15.59
N VAL A 148 -1.80 13.43 14.96
CA VAL A 148 -2.08 12.93 13.61
C VAL A 148 -2.79 14.04 12.83
N ARG A 149 -2.54 14.17 11.53
CA ARG A 149 -3.24 15.14 10.68
C ARG A 149 -4.44 14.55 9.94
N HIS A 150 -4.27 13.35 9.38
CA HIS A 150 -5.26 12.67 8.55
C HIS A 150 -5.47 11.22 8.99
N LEU A 151 -6.68 10.71 8.80
CA LEU A 151 -7.02 9.32 9.11
C LEU A 151 -7.08 8.47 7.84
N GLY A 152 -6.58 7.24 7.95
CA GLY A 152 -6.71 6.24 6.90
C GLY A 152 -7.19 4.90 7.45
N LEU A 153 -7.71 4.06 6.57
CA LEU A 153 -8.16 2.70 6.92
C LEU A 153 -7.53 1.71 5.94
N SER A 154 -7.17 0.52 6.41
CA SER A 154 -6.62 -0.52 5.54
C SER A 154 -7.44 -1.81 5.63
N GLU A 155 -7.71 -2.40 4.47
CA GLU A 155 -8.50 -3.63 4.33
C GLU A 155 -9.81 -3.54 5.13
N VAL A 156 -10.58 -2.47 4.95
CA VAL A 156 -11.97 -2.36 5.43
C VAL A 156 -12.92 -2.71 4.30
N THR A 157 -14.12 -3.17 4.63
CA THR A 157 -15.19 -3.39 3.65
C THR A 157 -15.77 -2.06 3.16
N ALA A 158 -16.59 -2.09 2.12
CA ALA A 158 -17.33 -0.90 1.67
C ALA A 158 -18.22 -0.31 2.78
N GLN A 159 -19.00 -1.16 3.46
CA GLN A 159 -19.86 -0.74 4.57
C GLN A 159 -19.04 -0.14 5.73
N GLU A 160 -17.92 -0.77 6.08
CA GLU A 160 -17.04 -0.26 7.13
C GLU A 160 -16.45 1.11 6.78
N LEU A 161 -16.07 1.33 5.51
CA LEU A 161 -15.58 2.62 5.04
C LEU A 161 -16.65 3.71 5.12
N GLU A 162 -17.89 3.40 4.78
CA GLU A 162 -19.04 4.31 4.93
C GLU A 162 -19.30 4.66 6.40
N GLU A 163 -19.36 3.65 7.28
CA GLU A 163 -19.58 3.83 8.72
C GLU A 163 -18.47 4.69 9.36
N ALA A 164 -17.21 4.43 9.00
CA ALA A 164 -16.08 5.22 9.47
C ALA A 164 -16.14 6.68 8.99
N SER A 165 -16.49 6.89 7.72
CA SER A 165 -16.54 8.22 7.11
C SER A 165 -17.67 9.08 7.68
N ALA A 166 -18.72 8.46 8.24
CA ALA A 166 -19.77 9.14 8.97
C ALA A 166 -19.31 9.69 10.34
N VAL A 167 -18.23 9.14 10.91
CA VAL A 167 -17.66 9.57 12.19
C VAL A 167 -16.60 10.65 12.00
N HIS A 168 -15.66 10.46 11.07
CA HIS A 168 -14.58 11.41 10.79
C HIS A 168 -14.15 11.32 9.32
N PRO A 169 -13.73 12.43 8.67
CA PRO A 169 -13.18 12.37 7.33
C PRO A 169 -12.03 11.36 7.20
N ILE A 170 -12.10 10.49 6.20
CA ILE A 170 -11.06 9.51 5.89
C ILE A 170 -10.32 10.00 4.64
N ALA A 171 -9.01 10.25 4.78
CA ALA A 171 -8.19 10.73 3.67
C ALA A 171 -7.93 9.62 2.64
N ALA A 172 -7.68 8.40 3.13
CA ALA A 172 -7.31 7.28 2.28
C ALA A 172 -7.79 5.92 2.79
N VAL A 173 -8.20 5.06 1.85
CA VAL A 173 -8.32 3.62 2.05
C VAL A 173 -7.15 2.90 1.38
N GLN A 174 -6.52 1.97 2.09
CA GLN A 174 -5.36 1.22 1.61
C GLN A 174 -5.66 -0.28 1.53
N SER A 175 -5.72 -0.82 0.31
CA SER A 175 -5.94 -2.24 0.05
C SER A 175 -5.07 -2.74 -1.10
N GLU A 176 -4.93 -4.04 -1.24
CA GLU A 176 -4.25 -4.60 -2.41
C GLU A 176 -5.06 -4.31 -3.68
N TRP A 177 -4.45 -3.60 -4.64
CA TRP A 177 -5.05 -3.38 -5.95
C TRP A 177 -3.97 -3.37 -7.02
N SER A 178 -4.15 -4.17 -8.06
CA SER A 178 -3.28 -4.25 -9.23
C SER A 178 -4.03 -4.93 -10.37
N ILE A 179 -3.39 -5.03 -11.54
CA ILE A 179 -3.91 -5.84 -12.65
C ILE A 179 -4.19 -7.29 -12.19
N TRP A 180 -3.42 -7.78 -11.20
CA TRP A 180 -3.59 -9.13 -10.67
C TRP A 180 -4.71 -9.22 -9.61
N SER A 181 -4.88 -8.21 -8.78
CA SER A 181 -5.78 -8.21 -7.59
C SER A 181 -6.88 -7.17 -7.77
N ARG A 182 -8.09 -7.60 -8.16
CA ARG A 182 -9.21 -6.72 -8.55
C ARG A 182 -10.47 -6.89 -7.69
N ASP A 183 -10.42 -7.66 -6.61
CA ASP A 183 -11.58 -7.92 -5.73
C ASP A 183 -12.19 -6.63 -5.16
N VAL A 184 -11.35 -5.64 -4.83
CA VAL A 184 -11.75 -4.33 -4.31
C VAL A 184 -12.60 -3.52 -5.29
N GLU A 185 -12.57 -3.83 -6.58
CA GLU A 185 -13.36 -3.13 -7.61
C GLU A 185 -14.86 -3.40 -7.51
N ARG A 186 -15.26 -4.49 -6.83
CA ARG A 186 -16.67 -4.83 -6.63
C ARG A 186 -17.35 -3.90 -5.62
N ASN A 187 -16.65 -3.55 -4.54
CA ASN A 187 -17.26 -2.90 -3.37
C ASN A 187 -16.45 -1.68 -2.88
N VAL A 188 -15.21 -1.89 -2.43
CA VAL A 188 -14.41 -0.83 -1.76
C VAL A 188 -14.07 0.34 -2.69
N VAL A 189 -13.68 0.08 -3.94
CA VAL A 189 -13.33 1.15 -4.90
C VAL A 189 -14.54 2.04 -5.23
N PRO A 190 -15.72 1.49 -5.59
CA PRO A 190 -16.92 2.30 -5.73
C PRO A 190 -17.28 3.12 -4.48
N ALA A 191 -17.18 2.52 -3.29
CA ALA A 191 -17.46 3.22 -2.03
C ALA A 191 -16.48 4.37 -1.78
N ALA A 192 -15.18 4.14 -1.98
CA ALA A 192 -14.16 5.18 -1.85
C ALA A 192 -14.41 6.35 -2.81
N ALA A 193 -14.74 6.06 -4.07
CA ALA A 193 -15.06 7.08 -5.06
C ALA A 193 -16.32 7.88 -4.67
N ALA A 194 -17.37 7.22 -4.19
CA ALA A 194 -18.61 7.87 -3.75
C ALA A 194 -18.41 8.77 -2.52
N LEU A 195 -17.52 8.38 -1.61
CA LEU A 195 -17.20 9.12 -0.38
C LEU A 195 -16.14 10.22 -0.60
N GLY A 196 -15.50 10.27 -1.77
CA GLY A 196 -14.37 11.17 -2.04
C GLY A 196 -13.08 10.78 -1.31
N VAL A 197 -12.96 9.52 -0.88
CA VAL A 197 -11.78 8.98 -0.21
C VAL A 197 -10.72 8.60 -1.25
N GLY A 198 -9.46 8.96 -1.02
CA GLY A 198 -8.38 8.53 -1.91
C GLY A 198 -8.08 7.03 -1.76
N PHE A 199 -7.58 6.39 -2.81
CA PHE A 199 -7.19 4.98 -2.76
C PHE A 199 -5.67 4.83 -2.83
N VAL A 200 -5.11 4.05 -1.91
CA VAL A 200 -3.66 3.77 -1.86
C VAL A 200 -3.42 2.28 -2.12
N PRO A 201 -3.10 1.89 -3.37
CA PRO A 201 -2.79 0.49 -3.68
C PRO A 201 -1.49 0.02 -3.03
N TYR A 202 -1.58 -0.97 -2.14
CA TYR A 202 -0.39 -1.72 -1.71
C TYR A 202 -0.13 -2.92 -2.62
N SER A 203 1.12 -3.40 -2.65
CA SER A 203 1.57 -4.46 -3.58
C SER A 203 1.16 -4.21 -5.04
N PRO A 204 1.31 -2.98 -5.59
CA PRO A 204 0.82 -2.62 -6.92
C PRO A 204 1.48 -3.44 -8.05
N LEU A 205 2.63 -4.06 -7.78
CA LEU A 205 3.37 -4.93 -8.69
C LEU A 205 3.10 -6.44 -8.46
N GLY A 206 2.00 -6.80 -7.77
CA GLY A 206 1.66 -8.19 -7.45
C GLY A 206 2.75 -8.89 -6.64
N ARG A 207 3.38 -8.19 -5.70
CA ARG A 207 4.52 -8.70 -4.90
C ARG A 207 5.70 -9.18 -5.77
N GLY A 208 5.90 -8.49 -6.89
CA GLY A 208 6.91 -8.76 -7.90
C GLY A 208 6.42 -9.67 -9.03
N PHE A 209 5.25 -10.28 -8.94
CA PHE A 209 4.73 -11.13 -10.02
C PHE A 209 4.60 -10.38 -11.34
N LEU A 210 4.04 -9.16 -11.31
CA LEU A 210 3.80 -8.34 -12.51
C LEU A 210 5.08 -7.79 -13.15
N THR A 211 6.23 -7.89 -12.50
CA THR A 211 7.51 -7.53 -13.14
C THR A 211 8.02 -8.62 -14.07
N GLY A 212 7.42 -9.82 -14.02
CA GLY A 212 7.84 -10.98 -14.80
C GLY A 212 9.22 -11.52 -14.44
N THR A 213 9.74 -11.15 -13.27
CA THR A 213 11.05 -11.58 -12.76
C THR A 213 10.94 -12.53 -11.56
N VAL A 214 9.73 -12.83 -11.09
CA VAL A 214 9.49 -13.75 -9.98
C VAL A 214 9.17 -15.13 -10.55
N ASP A 215 10.03 -16.09 -10.27
CA ASP A 215 9.74 -17.51 -10.44
C ASP A 215 9.17 -18.06 -9.13
N ALA A 216 7.90 -18.47 -9.16
CA ALA A 216 7.21 -19.02 -7.99
C ALA A 216 7.86 -20.32 -7.49
N SER A 217 8.49 -21.10 -8.38
CA SER A 217 9.17 -22.35 -8.03
C SER A 217 10.49 -22.11 -7.28
N SER A 218 11.10 -20.94 -7.47
CA SER A 218 12.39 -20.57 -6.87
C SER A 218 12.26 -19.74 -5.58
N LEU A 219 11.05 -19.54 -5.06
CA LEU A 219 10.85 -18.80 -3.80
C LEU A 219 11.56 -19.52 -2.64
N GLY A 220 12.28 -18.79 -1.79
CA GLY A 220 12.95 -19.40 -0.62
C GLY A 220 11.95 -20.02 0.37
N GLU A 221 12.39 -20.98 1.19
CA GLU A 221 11.51 -21.68 2.15
C GLU A 221 10.78 -20.74 3.13
N LYS A 222 11.43 -19.64 3.51
CA LYS A 222 10.88 -18.62 4.42
C LYS A 222 10.13 -17.48 3.71
N ASP A 223 10.01 -17.53 2.38
CA ASP A 223 9.30 -16.49 1.63
C ASP A 223 7.80 -16.61 1.88
N PHE A 224 7.20 -15.57 2.46
CA PHE A 224 5.78 -15.60 2.82
C PHE A 224 4.86 -15.74 1.59
N ARG A 225 5.32 -15.40 0.37
CA ARG A 225 4.53 -15.55 -0.86
C ARG A 225 4.14 -17.01 -1.08
N ARG A 226 4.93 -17.99 -0.61
CA ARG A 226 4.58 -19.42 -0.65
C ARG A 226 3.27 -19.76 0.07
N ARG A 227 2.81 -18.89 0.99
CA ARG A 227 1.55 -19.07 1.72
C ARG A 227 0.35 -18.43 1.02
N ILE A 228 0.57 -17.67 -0.05
CA ILE A 228 -0.50 -16.98 -0.78
C ILE A 228 -0.99 -17.91 -1.90
N PRO A 229 -2.32 -18.23 -1.97
CA PRO A 229 -2.86 -19.17 -2.95
C PRO A 229 -2.48 -18.88 -4.41
N ARG A 230 -2.35 -17.60 -4.78
CA ARG A 230 -1.93 -17.17 -6.13
C ARG A 230 -0.52 -17.56 -6.54
N PHE A 231 0.35 -17.87 -5.58
CA PHE A 231 1.71 -18.37 -5.82
C PHE A 231 1.79 -19.89 -5.75
N ALA A 232 0.68 -20.60 -5.51
CA ALA A 232 0.65 -22.05 -5.65
C ALA A 232 0.99 -22.46 -7.10
N PRO A 233 1.66 -23.60 -7.34
CA PRO A 233 2.19 -23.94 -8.67
C PRO A 233 1.17 -23.82 -9.82
N ASP A 234 -0.01 -24.43 -9.67
CA ASP A 234 -1.06 -24.39 -10.69
C ASP A 234 -1.60 -22.98 -10.91
N ALA A 235 -1.74 -22.22 -9.82
CA ALA A 235 -2.21 -20.83 -9.88
C ALA A 235 -1.18 -19.91 -10.53
N ALA A 236 0.10 -20.03 -10.16
CA ALA A 236 1.19 -19.25 -10.74
C ALA A 236 1.31 -19.52 -12.25
N SER A 237 1.17 -20.78 -12.68
CA SER A 237 1.18 -21.15 -14.10
C SER A 237 -0.04 -20.59 -14.85
N ALA A 238 -1.24 -20.68 -14.27
CA ALA A 238 -2.45 -20.13 -14.89
C ALA A 238 -2.39 -18.61 -15.00
N ASN A 239 -1.83 -17.95 -13.97
CA ASN A 239 -1.72 -16.50 -13.90
C ASN A 239 -0.62 -15.92 -14.80
N GLN A 240 0.21 -16.75 -15.43
CA GLN A 240 1.31 -16.31 -16.31
C GLN A 240 0.81 -15.47 -17.50
N VAL A 241 -0.42 -15.71 -17.96
CA VAL A 241 -1.07 -14.92 -19.01
C VAL A 241 -1.09 -13.42 -18.67
N VAL A 242 -1.28 -13.06 -17.40
CA VAL A 242 -1.27 -11.66 -16.94
C VAL A 242 0.10 -11.03 -17.14
N VAL A 243 1.16 -11.75 -16.80
CA VAL A 243 2.54 -11.27 -16.96
C VAL A 243 2.87 -11.11 -18.44
N ASP A 244 2.46 -12.06 -19.27
CA ASP A 244 2.72 -12.03 -20.71
C ASP A 244 2.00 -10.87 -21.38
N THR A 245 0.75 -10.58 -20.99
CA THR A 245 0.01 -9.40 -21.47
C THR A 245 0.69 -8.10 -21.01
N VAL A 246 1.10 -7.99 -19.74
CA VAL A 246 1.81 -6.80 -19.25
C VAL A 246 3.13 -6.58 -20.01
N LYS A 247 3.87 -7.65 -20.29
CA LYS A 247 5.11 -7.57 -21.09
C LYS A 247 4.83 -7.12 -22.52
N SER A 248 3.80 -7.66 -23.18
CA SER A 248 3.41 -7.24 -24.52
C SER A 248 3.12 -5.74 -24.59
N VAL A 249 2.33 -5.22 -23.64
CA VAL A 249 2.04 -3.78 -23.55
C VAL A 249 3.30 -2.96 -23.23
N ALA A 250 4.19 -3.49 -22.39
CA ALA A 250 5.46 -2.84 -22.07
C ALA A 250 6.35 -2.71 -23.31
N ASP A 251 6.45 -3.76 -24.13
CA ASP A 251 7.22 -3.78 -25.37
C ASP A 251 6.67 -2.76 -26.38
N GLU A 252 5.35 -2.67 -26.53
CA GLU A 252 4.69 -1.66 -27.39
C GLU A 252 5.02 -0.22 -26.98
N LEU A 253 5.19 0.02 -25.68
CA LEU A 253 5.45 1.35 -25.11
C LEU A 253 6.94 1.64 -24.89
N ASN A 254 7.83 0.68 -25.20
CA ASN A 254 9.25 0.73 -24.84
C ASN A 254 9.44 1.06 -23.33
N ALA A 255 8.64 0.41 -22.49
CA ALA A 255 8.57 0.59 -21.06
C ALA A 255 8.91 -0.72 -20.32
N THR A 256 9.02 -0.66 -18.99
CA THR A 256 9.14 -1.87 -18.18
C THR A 256 7.76 -2.40 -17.75
N PRO A 257 7.62 -3.71 -17.47
CA PRO A 257 6.38 -4.25 -16.91
C PRO A 257 5.93 -3.55 -15.62
N ALA A 258 6.87 -3.10 -14.79
CA ALA A 258 6.58 -2.34 -13.57
C ALA A 258 5.95 -0.98 -13.89
N GLN A 259 6.45 -0.28 -14.91
CA GLN A 259 5.89 0.99 -15.34
C GLN A 259 4.46 0.84 -15.87
N VAL A 260 4.20 -0.20 -16.68
CA VAL A 260 2.85 -0.50 -17.20
C VAL A 260 1.88 -0.79 -16.06
N ALA A 261 2.27 -1.63 -15.09
CA ALA A 261 1.42 -1.97 -13.95
C ALA A 261 1.06 -0.74 -13.10
N LEU A 262 2.01 0.17 -12.87
CA LEU A 262 1.77 1.42 -12.14
C LEU A 262 0.94 2.41 -12.96
N ALA A 263 1.23 2.56 -14.25
CA ALA A 263 0.47 3.44 -15.16
C ALA A 263 -0.99 2.98 -15.30
N TRP A 264 -1.24 1.66 -15.25
CA TRP A 264 -2.60 1.12 -15.22
C TRP A 264 -3.37 1.60 -13.99
N LEU A 265 -2.79 1.56 -12.78
CA LEU A 265 -3.45 2.07 -11.57
C LEU A 265 -3.76 3.58 -11.65
N LEU A 266 -2.83 4.36 -12.18
CA LEU A 266 -3.03 5.80 -12.40
C LEU A 266 -4.16 6.08 -13.41
N ALA A 267 -4.24 5.26 -14.47
CA ALA A 267 -5.34 5.32 -15.43
C ALA A 267 -6.67 4.92 -14.79
N GLN A 268 -6.70 3.94 -13.87
CA GLN A 268 -7.90 3.61 -13.11
C GLN A 268 -8.39 4.79 -12.27
N GLY A 269 -7.49 5.48 -11.56
CA GLY A 269 -7.86 6.68 -10.81
C GLY A 269 -8.46 7.77 -11.69
N THR A 270 -7.85 8.02 -12.85
CA THR A 270 -8.38 8.96 -13.85
C THR A 270 -9.78 8.56 -14.33
N ARG A 271 -9.96 7.27 -14.67
CA ARG A 271 -11.24 6.73 -15.17
C ARG A 271 -12.36 6.82 -14.14
N LEU A 272 -12.03 6.64 -12.86
CA LEU A 272 -12.97 6.65 -11.75
C LEU A 272 -13.18 8.05 -11.16
N GLY A 273 -12.41 9.06 -11.59
CA GLY A 273 -12.44 10.39 -10.99
C GLY A 273 -12.01 10.41 -9.52
N MET A 274 -11.17 9.45 -9.12
CA MET A 274 -10.74 9.24 -7.73
C MET A 274 -9.21 9.27 -7.65
N PRO A 275 -8.63 9.94 -6.63
CA PRO A 275 -7.20 9.88 -6.38
C PRO A 275 -6.72 8.44 -6.15
N VAL A 276 -5.74 7.99 -6.94
CA VAL A 276 -5.09 6.68 -6.77
C VAL A 276 -3.59 6.89 -6.66
N VAL A 277 -3.00 6.53 -5.51
CA VAL A 277 -1.57 6.75 -5.23
C VAL A 277 -0.91 5.42 -4.83
N PRO A 278 -0.37 4.65 -5.80
CA PRO A 278 0.32 3.40 -5.54
C PRO A 278 1.60 3.60 -4.70
N ILE A 279 1.89 2.64 -3.82
CA ILE A 279 3.08 2.64 -2.95
C ILE A 279 4.01 1.45 -3.26
N PRO A 280 4.67 1.39 -4.44
CA PRO A 280 5.64 0.34 -4.71
C PRO A 280 6.80 0.40 -3.70
N GLY A 281 7.19 -0.76 -3.16
CA GLY A 281 8.32 -0.90 -2.24
C GLY A 281 9.57 -1.38 -2.96
N THR A 282 10.73 -0.86 -2.56
CA THR A 282 12.04 -1.30 -3.09
C THR A 282 13.17 -1.04 -2.09
N ARG A 283 14.34 -1.60 -2.35
CA ARG A 283 15.61 -1.36 -1.64
C ARG A 283 16.70 -0.87 -2.59
N ARG A 284 16.31 -0.48 -3.81
CA ARG A 284 17.23 -0.19 -4.91
C ARG A 284 16.83 1.13 -5.57
N THR A 285 17.77 2.06 -5.65
CA THR A 285 17.56 3.39 -6.23
C THR A 285 17.08 3.32 -7.67
N HIS A 286 17.69 2.49 -8.52
CA HIS A 286 17.26 2.35 -9.92
C HIS A 286 15.81 1.88 -10.11
N ARG A 287 15.22 1.19 -9.12
CA ARG A 287 13.80 0.80 -9.16
C ARG A 287 12.88 1.98 -8.86
N ILE A 288 13.34 2.97 -8.11
CA ILE A 288 12.62 4.23 -7.91
C ILE A 288 12.55 4.95 -9.26
N ASP A 289 13.70 5.10 -9.93
CA ASP A 289 13.78 5.76 -11.25
C ASP A 289 12.90 5.03 -12.29
N GLU A 290 12.98 3.69 -12.31
CA GLU A 290 12.12 2.84 -13.14
C GLU A 290 10.64 3.12 -12.86
N ASN A 291 10.21 3.03 -11.59
CA ASN A 291 8.81 3.22 -11.22
C ASN A 291 8.28 4.62 -11.55
N LEU A 292 9.09 5.67 -11.35
CA LEU A 292 8.71 7.05 -11.66
C LEU A 292 8.46 7.27 -13.16
N GLY A 293 9.10 6.47 -14.03
CA GLY A 293 8.81 6.51 -15.46
C GLY A 293 7.36 6.14 -15.82
N ALA A 294 6.62 5.47 -14.93
CA ALA A 294 5.19 5.20 -15.11
C ALA A 294 4.36 6.48 -15.27
N LEU A 295 4.78 7.59 -14.66
CA LEU A 295 4.09 8.88 -14.72
C LEU A 295 4.07 9.50 -16.13
N ALA A 296 4.96 9.05 -17.01
CA ALA A 296 5.05 9.51 -18.39
C ALA A 296 4.29 8.61 -19.37
N LEU A 297 3.74 7.47 -18.92
CA LEU A 297 3.03 6.54 -19.78
C LEU A 297 1.56 6.92 -19.95
N HIS A 298 1.08 6.78 -21.18
CA HIS A 298 -0.33 6.90 -21.53
C HIS A 298 -0.78 5.59 -22.17
N LEU A 299 -1.54 4.79 -21.40
CA LEU A 299 -2.12 3.56 -21.91
C LEU A 299 -3.32 3.87 -22.80
N THR A 300 -3.37 3.26 -23.98
CA THR A 300 -4.53 3.36 -24.87
C THR A 300 -5.71 2.56 -24.34
N ALA A 301 -6.92 2.84 -24.83
CA ALA A 301 -8.12 2.06 -24.47
C ALA A 301 -7.91 0.56 -24.75
N ALA A 302 -7.38 0.21 -25.92
CA ALA A 302 -7.12 -1.20 -26.27
C ALA A 302 -6.12 -1.89 -25.32
N GLN A 303 -5.09 -1.17 -24.87
CA GLN A 303 -4.13 -1.71 -23.88
C GLN A 303 -4.78 -1.88 -22.50
N LEU A 304 -5.61 -0.93 -22.08
CA LEU A 304 -6.37 -1.04 -20.83
C LEU A 304 -7.35 -2.21 -20.86
N ASP A 305 -8.04 -2.41 -21.99
CA ASP A 305 -8.96 -3.53 -22.20
C ASP A 305 -8.22 -4.86 -22.16
N ALA A 306 -7.10 -4.99 -22.87
CA ALA A 306 -6.28 -6.21 -22.87
C ALA A 306 -5.77 -6.56 -21.45
N LEU A 307 -5.29 -5.57 -20.70
CA LEU A 307 -4.86 -5.78 -19.29
C LEU A 307 -6.05 -6.17 -18.41
N GLY A 308 -7.24 -5.61 -18.67
CA GLY A 308 -8.48 -5.95 -18.00
C GLY A 308 -8.91 -7.39 -18.26
N GLU A 309 -8.96 -7.82 -19.52
CA GLU A 309 -9.32 -9.20 -19.91
C GLU A 309 -8.34 -10.23 -19.34
N ALA A 310 -7.04 -9.92 -19.33
CA ALA A 310 -6.03 -10.82 -18.76
C ALA A 310 -6.28 -11.08 -17.26
N SER A 311 -6.80 -10.10 -16.53
CA SER A 311 -7.09 -10.23 -15.10
C SER A 311 -8.26 -11.19 -14.80
N ASP A 312 -9.17 -11.42 -15.76
CA ASP A 312 -10.31 -12.34 -15.59
C ASP A 312 -9.85 -13.81 -15.52
N ALA A 313 -8.64 -14.10 -16.03
CA ALA A 313 -8.03 -15.42 -15.96
C ALA A 313 -7.36 -15.72 -14.61
N VAL A 314 -7.33 -14.76 -13.68
CA VAL A 314 -6.61 -14.91 -12.42
C VAL A 314 -7.28 -15.93 -11.50
N VAL A 315 -6.49 -16.89 -11.02
CA VAL A 315 -6.90 -17.90 -10.04
C VAL A 315 -6.12 -17.80 -8.73
N GLY A 316 -6.78 -18.21 -7.65
CA GLY A 316 -6.28 -18.13 -6.27
C GLY A 316 -6.60 -16.80 -5.59
N SER A 317 -6.92 -16.84 -4.29
CA SER A 317 -7.12 -15.62 -3.49
C SER A 317 -5.79 -14.93 -3.18
N ARG A 318 -5.83 -13.59 -3.03
CA ARG A 318 -4.69 -12.77 -2.61
C ARG A 318 -4.32 -12.94 -1.14
N SER A 319 -5.17 -13.62 -0.36
CA SER A 319 -4.93 -13.98 1.03
C SER A 319 -5.11 -15.47 1.25
N ALA A 320 -4.38 -16.03 2.22
CA ALA A 320 -4.58 -17.41 2.68
C ALA A 320 -5.91 -17.56 3.45
N ASP A 321 -6.25 -16.53 4.22
CA ASP A 321 -7.53 -16.39 4.90
C ASP A 321 -8.31 -15.24 4.25
N PRO A 322 -9.42 -15.51 3.55
CA PRO A 322 -10.24 -14.46 2.95
C PRO A 322 -10.75 -13.43 3.96
N ASN A 323 -10.96 -13.80 5.22
CA ASN A 323 -11.43 -12.90 6.28
C ASN A 323 -10.34 -11.94 6.78
N TRP A 324 -9.07 -12.19 6.42
CA TRP A 324 -7.94 -11.30 6.73
C TRP A 324 -7.98 -9.98 5.95
N VAL A 325 -8.69 -9.98 4.83
CA VAL A 325 -8.82 -8.86 3.89
C VAL A 325 -10.29 -8.44 3.79
N SER A 326 -10.60 -7.40 3.03
CA SER A 326 -11.99 -7.03 2.78
C SER A 326 -12.75 -8.13 2.02
N GLU A 327 -12.12 -8.80 1.05
CA GLU A 327 -12.75 -9.80 0.15
C GLU A 327 -13.66 -10.81 0.86
N GLY A 328 -13.23 -11.42 1.97
CA GLY A 328 -14.02 -12.43 2.67
C GLY A 328 -15.09 -11.89 3.62
N ARG A 329 -15.16 -10.56 3.79
CA ARG A 329 -16.08 -9.87 4.72
C ARG A 329 -17.09 -8.97 4.03
N GLU A 330 -16.95 -8.74 2.72
CA GLU A 330 -17.95 -8.08 1.88
C GLU A 330 -19.24 -8.90 1.73
#